data_AF-A0A845UMM4-F1
#
_entry.id   AF-A0A845UMM4-F1
#
_cell.length_a   1.000
_cell.length_b   1.000
_cell.length_c   1.000
_cell.angle_alpha   90.00
_cell.angle_beta   90.00
_cell.angle_gamma   90.00
#
_symmetry.space_group_name_H-M   'P 1'
#
loop_
_entity.id
_entity.type
_entity.pdbx_description
1 polymer ?
#
loop_
_entity_poly.entity_id
_entity_poly.type
_entity_poly.pdbx_seq_one_letter_code
_entity_poly.pdbx_strand_id
1 'polypeptide(L)'
;MASPTARLSDLLHQQRRGHGLRQPFYGAPEVFDADLQAIFYRDWLCAFPAHMPLLEGTQSYTVNGKIAVQKPLGHVPVLDAGALLLFQSTTWNHLLTDHSITFRVTPVGAQETEVQTTWLVHKVAVEGVDYDLDTLTRVWEHSNDEDRRVVEDNQQGINSPAYEPGPHSATHEDGVLQFVSWNLDWMRSAYAPIAQAAE
;
A
#
# COMPACT_ATOMS: atom_id res chain seq x y z
N MET A 1 3.17 -33.96 11.02
CA MET A 1 3.03 -32.49 10.89
C MET A 1 2.17 -32.21 9.67
N ALA A 2 1.24 -31.24 9.74
CA ALA A 2 0.42 -30.88 8.58
C ALA A 2 1.28 -30.27 7.46
N SER A 3 0.92 -30.58 6.20
CA SER A 3 1.50 -29.95 5.00
C SER A 3 1.30 -28.42 5.07
N PRO A 4 2.23 -27.59 4.53
CA PRO A 4 2.08 -26.14 4.47
C PRO A 4 0.72 -25.69 3.92
N THR A 5 0.22 -26.35 2.87
CA THR A 5 -1.11 -26.08 2.28
C THR A 5 -2.27 -26.34 3.24
N ALA A 6 -2.20 -27.41 4.04
CA ALA A 6 -3.23 -27.73 5.02
C ALA A 6 -3.26 -26.68 6.15
N ARG A 7 -2.09 -26.19 6.58
CA ARG A 7 -1.99 -25.11 7.59
C ARG A 7 -2.57 -23.79 7.08
N LEU A 8 -2.26 -23.41 5.83
CA LEU A 8 -2.80 -22.19 5.24
C LEU A 8 -4.33 -22.28 5.08
N SER A 9 -4.84 -23.43 4.64
CA SER A 9 -6.29 -23.66 4.55
C SER A 9 -6.96 -23.49 5.91
N ASP A 10 -6.41 -24.09 6.97
CA ASP A 10 -6.94 -23.93 8.33
C ASP A 10 -6.92 -22.47 8.80
N LEU A 11 -5.85 -21.72 8.51
CA LEU A 11 -5.74 -20.30 8.83
C LEU A 11 -6.80 -19.44 8.11
N LEU A 12 -7.04 -19.72 6.82
CA LEU A 12 -8.06 -19.03 6.02
C LEU A 12 -9.49 -19.31 6.51
N HIS A 13 -9.77 -20.54 6.99
CA HIS A 13 -11.06 -20.92 7.56
C HIS A 13 -11.30 -20.30 8.95
N GLN A 14 -10.25 -20.12 9.74
CA GLN A 14 -10.34 -19.54 11.08
C GLN A 14 -10.44 -18.00 11.09
N GLN A 15 -10.34 -17.35 9.93
CA GLN A 15 -10.36 -15.91 9.82
C GLN A 15 -11.73 -15.33 10.21
N ARG A 16 -11.71 -14.27 11.03
CA ARG A 16 -12.91 -13.54 11.47
C ARG A 16 -13.02 -12.25 10.68
N ARG A 17 -14.07 -12.12 9.87
CA ARG A 17 -14.37 -10.87 9.14
C ARG A 17 -14.38 -9.67 10.11
N GLY A 18 -13.87 -8.54 9.65
CA GLY A 18 -13.81 -7.33 10.47
C GLY A 18 -12.66 -7.28 11.48
N HIS A 19 -11.81 -8.31 11.56
CA HIS A 19 -10.68 -8.37 12.49
C HIS A 19 -9.35 -8.49 11.73
N GLY A 20 -8.25 -8.17 12.42
CA GLY A 20 -6.90 -8.45 11.96
C GLY A 20 -6.66 -9.93 11.67
N LEU A 21 -5.52 -10.23 11.06
CA LEU A 21 -5.15 -11.59 10.70
C LEU A 21 -4.47 -12.30 11.88
N ARG A 22 -4.35 -13.63 11.82
CA ARG A 22 -3.58 -14.36 12.83
C ARG A 22 -2.08 -14.14 12.59
N GLN A 23 -1.27 -14.22 13.66
CA GLN A 23 0.18 -14.02 13.62
C GLN A 23 0.90 -14.67 12.42
N PRO A 24 0.60 -15.92 12.00
CA PRO A 24 1.29 -16.54 10.87
C PRO A 24 1.17 -15.77 9.54
N PHE A 25 0.11 -14.99 9.32
CA PHE A 25 -0.04 -14.16 8.12
C PHE A 25 0.99 -13.03 8.02
N TYR A 26 1.69 -12.71 9.11
CA TYR A 26 2.65 -11.61 9.19
C TYR A 26 4.10 -12.08 9.30
N GLY A 27 4.39 -13.37 9.14
CA GLY A 27 5.77 -13.82 9.32
C GLY A 27 6.08 -15.27 9.00
N ALA A 28 5.08 -16.11 8.72
CA ALA A 28 5.34 -17.50 8.32
C ALA A 28 5.82 -17.56 6.87
N PRO A 29 6.99 -18.17 6.58
CA PRO A 29 7.51 -18.30 5.21
C PRO A 29 6.51 -18.96 4.25
N GLU A 30 5.74 -19.95 4.73
CA GLU A 30 4.74 -20.61 3.89
C GLU A 30 3.57 -19.71 3.48
N VAL A 31 3.22 -18.71 4.30
CA VAL A 31 2.18 -17.73 3.95
C VAL A 31 2.75 -16.68 3.02
N PHE A 32 3.98 -16.24 3.27
CA PHE A 32 4.70 -15.33 2.37
C PHE A 32 4.82 -15.90 0.95
N ASP A 33 5.26 -17.15 0.81
CA ASP A 33 5.34 -17.82 -0.49
C ASP A 33 3.96 -17.89 -1.17
N ALA A 34 2.91 -18.11 -0.38
CA ALA A 34 1.55 -18.16 -0.88
C ALA A 34 1.05 -16.79 -1.38
N ASP A 35 1.34 -15.72 -0.66
CA ASP A 35 1.05 -14.35 -1.08
C ASP A 35 1.77 -14.02 -2.40
N LEU A 36 3.06 -14.38 -2.53
CA LEU A 36 3.81 -14.16 -3.76
C LEU A 36 3.15 -14.84 -4.96
N GLN A 37 2.77 -16.11 -4.83
CA GLN A 37 2.11 -16.86 -5.91
C GLN A 37 0.72 -16.35 -6.23
N ALA A 38 -0.07 -16.00 -5.21
CA ALA A 38 -1.47 -15.60 -5.39
C ALA A 38 -1.61 -14.16 -5.91
N ILE A 39 -0.70 -13.27 -5.52
CA ILE A 39 -0.85 -11.82 -5.73
C ILE A 39 0.24 -11.30 -6.66
N PHE A 40 1.51 -11.44 -6.27
CA PHE A 40 2.61 -10.76 -6.97
C PHE A 40 2.94 -11.37 -8.33
N TYR A 41 2.73 -12.68 -8.50
CA TYR A 41 3.06 -13.39 -9.75
C TYR A 41 1.86 -13.66 -10.67
N ARG A 42 0.63 -13.37 -10.24
CA ARG A 42 -0.57 -13.76 -11.00
C ARG A 42 -1.24 -12.60 -11.72
N ASP A 43 -1.60 -11.54 -11.00
CA ASP A 43 -2.49 -10.51 -11.53
C ASP A 43 -2.08 -9.10 -11.09
N TRP A 44 -2.17 -8.15 -12.02
CA TRP A 44 -1.59 -6.81 -11.88
C TRP A 44 -2.64 -5.70 -11.69
N LEU A 45 -3.92 -6.06 -11.52
CA LEU A 45 -4.99 -5.07 -11.62
C LEU A 45 -6.01 -5.16 -10.49
N CYS A 46 -5.78 -4.30 -9.50
CA CYS A 46 -6.86 -3.57 -8.87
C CYS A 46 -6.49 -2.09 -9.07
N ALA A 47 -7.33 -1.27 -9.70
CA ALA A 47 -7.06 0.14 -9.88
C ALA A 47 -8.29 0.91 -9.38
N PHE A 48 -8.20 1.44 -8.16
CA PHE A 48 -9.23 2.32 -7.62
C PHE A 48 -8.72 3.75 -7.67
N PRO A 49 -9.32 4.63 -8.49
CA PRO A 49 -9.06 6.05 -8.43
C PRO A 49 -9.85 6.68 -7.28
N ALA A 50 -9.20 7.56 -6.53
CA ALA A 50 -9.87 8.44 -5.58
C ALA A 50 -9.37 9.86 -5.78
N HIS A 51 -10.27 10.84 -5.67
CA HIS A 51 -9.88 12.25 -5.69
C HIS A 51 -9.93 12.78 -4.26
N MET A 52 -8.81 13.35 -3.80
CA MET A 52 -8.70 13.91 -2.46
C MET A 52 -8.46 15.42 -2.56
N PRO A 53 -9.38 16.26 -2.04
CA PRO A 53 -9.13 17.69 -1.96
C PRO A 53 -7.94 17.95 -1.02
N LEU A 54 -7.16 18.99 -1.33
CA LEU A 54 -6.14 19.46 -0.41
C LEU A 54 -6.77 20.35 0.68
N LEU A 55 -6.00 20.66 1.72
CA LEU A 55 -6.41 21.62 2.74
C LEU A 55 -6.62 23.02 2.12
N GLU A 56 -7.49 23.81 2.73
CA GLU A 56 -7.78 25.17 2.24
C GLU A 56 -6.49 25.99 2.10
N GLY A 57 -6.32 26.63 0.93
CA GLY A 57 -5.15 27.45 0.62
C GLY A 57 -3.88 26.69 0.21
N THR A 58 -3.95 25.35 0.14
CA THR A 58 -2.83 24.49 -0.29
C THR A 58 -2.99 24.02 -1.74
N GLN A 59 -1.84 23.84 -2.40
CA GLN A 59 -1.72 23.56 -3.84
C GLN A 59 -0.88 22.32 -4.12
N SER A 60 0.00 21.93 -3.21
CA SER A 60 0.87 20.77 -3.38
C SER A 60 1.37 20.22 -2.04
N TYR A 61 2.10 19.11 -2.09
CA TYR A 61 2.69 18.44 -0.93
C TYR A 61 4.05 19.02 -0.55
N THR A 62 4.02 20.27 -0.13
CA THR A 62 5.20 20.96 0.41
C THR A 62 4.89 21.46 1.82
N VAL A 63 5.94 21.73 2.60
CA VAL A 63 5.78 22.21 3.98
C VAL A 63 4.96 23.51 4.07
N ASN A 64 5.05 24.38 3.05
CA ASN A 64 4.30 25.64 3.00
C ASN A 64 2.98 25.53 2.20
N GLY A 65 2.65 24.34 1.68
CA GLY A 65 1.46 24.07 0.89
C GLY A 65 1.43 24.74 -0.49
N LYS A 66 2.52 25.30 -1.00
CA LYS A 66 2.60 25.86 -2.38
C LYS A 66 3.22 24.86 -3.34
N ILE A 67 3.09 25.11 -4.64
CA ILE A 67 3.66 24.24 -5.67
C ILE A 67 5.16 23.97 -5.42
N ALA A 68 5.59 22.72 -5.60
CA ALA A 68 7.00 22.34 -5.54
C ALA A 68 7.71 22.61 -6.87
N VAL A 69 6.98 22.50 -7.99
CA VAL A 69 7.52 22.64 -9.35
C VAL A 69 6.78 23.75 -10.10
N GLN A 70 7.52 24.73 -10.61
CA GLN A 70 6.94 25.87 -11.34
C GLN A 70 6.39 25.47 -12.72
N LYS A 71 6.97 24.45 -13.36
CA LYS A 71 6.48 23.89 -14.62
C LYS A 71 5.42 22.82 -14.35
N PRO A 72 4.15 23.02 -14.78
CA PRO A 72 3.10 22.03 -14.58
C PRO A 72 3.46 20.68 -15.22
N LEU A 73 3.11 19.58 -14.55
CA LEU A 73 3.29 18.24 -15.09
C LEU A 73 2.26 17.92 -16.18
N GLY A 74 1.06 18.48 -16.07
CA GLY A 74 -0.05 18.28 -17.00
C GLY A 74 -0.75 19.58 -17.39
N HIS A 75 -1.95 19.45 -17.97
CA HIS A 75 -2.75 20.58 -18.48
C HIS A 75 -3.93 20.94 -17.55
N VAL A 76 -3.80 20.69 -16.25
CA VAL A 76 -4.84 21.03 -15.27
C VAL A 76 -4.81 22.55 -15.06
N PRO A 77 -5.92 23.29 -15.30
CA PRO A 77 -5.90 24.75 -15.36
C PRO A 77 -5.95 25.43 -13.97
N VAL A 78 -6.04 24.65 -12.89
CA VAL A 78 -6.10 25.13 -11.50
C VAL A 78 -5.01 24.45 -10.69
N LEU A 79 -4.41 25.15 -9.73
CA LEU A 79 -3.28 24.63 -8.95
C LEU A 79 -3.70 23.80 -7.74
N ASP A 80 -4.85 24.13 -7.15
CA ASP A 80 -5.44 23.52 -5.96
C ASP A 80 -6.46 22.41 -6.32
N ALA A 81 -6.24 21.74 -7.45
CA ALA A 81 -7.16 20.74 -7.98
C ALA A 81 -7.40 19.54 -7.05
N GLY A 82 -6.61 19.35 -5.99
CA GLY A 82 -6.56 18.11 -5.24
C GLY A 82 -5.45 17.17 -5.73
N ALA A 83 -5.36 16.02 -5.08
CA ALA A 83 -4.56 14.89 -5.55
C ALA A 83 -5.48 13.80 -6.12
N LEU A 84 -5.12 13.28 -7.29
CA LEU A 84 -5.67 12.02 -7.77
C LEU A 84 -4.83 10.88 -7.19
N LEU A 85 -5.48 9.99 -6.45
CA LEU A 85 -4.88 8.80 -5.88
C LEU A 85 -5.20 7.60 -6.75
N LEU A 86 -4.19 6.78 -7.05
CA LEU A 86 -4.35 5.52 -7.77
C LEU A 86 -3.76 4.38 -6.95
N PHE A 87 -4.59 3.40 -6.60
CA PHE A 87 -4.19 2.25 -5.78
C PHE A 87 -4.24 0.95 -6.57
N GLN A 88 -3.18 0.16 -6.44
CA GLN A 88 -3.05 -1.23 -6.89
C GLN A 88 -2.32 -2.06 -5.83
N SER A 89 -2.37 -3.38 -5.95
CA SER A 89 -1.78 -4.32 -5.00
C SER A 89 -0.30 -4.09 -4.69
N THR A 90 0.46 -3.52 -5.63
CA THR A 90 1.91 -3.28 -5.48
C THR A 90 2.29 -1.80 -5.61
N THR A 91 1.33 -0.89 -5.72
CA THR A 91 1.60 0.54 -5.88
C THR A 91 0.45 1.40 -5.38
N TRP A 92 0.78 2.50 -4.71
CA TRP A 92 -0.11 3.65 -4.57
C TRP A 92 0.56 4.87 -5.19
N ASN A 93 -0.23 5.87 -5.59
CA ASN A 93 0.27 7.00 -6.36
C ASN A 93 -0.50 8.24 -6.01
N HIS A 94 0.18 9.38 -6.00
CA HIS A 94 -0.40 10.69 -5.78
C HIS A 94 -0.06 11.57 -6.98
N LEU A 95 -1.06 11.96 -7.75
CA LEU A 95 -0.89 12.79 -8.93
C LEU A 95 -1.44 14.19 -8.62
N LEU A 96 -0.54 15.16 -8.55
CA LEU A 96 -0.85 16.57 -8.33
C LEU A 96 -0.70 17.35 -9.64
N THR A 97 -0.94 18.65 -9.57
CA THR A 97 -0.90 19.56 -10.72
C THR A 97 0.53 19.87 -11.17
N ASP A 98 1.45 19.99 -10.22
CA ASP A 98 2.85 20.37 -10.44
C ASP A 98 3.81 19.18 -10.55
N HIS A 99 3.56 18.09 -9.81
CA HIS A 99 4.34 16.86 -9.88
C HIS A 99 3.49 15.62 -9.52
N SER A 100 4.04 14.43 -9.74
CA SER A 100 3.43 13.16 -9.32
C SER A 100 4.41 12.38 -8.45
N ILE A 101 3.88 11.55 -7.57
CA ILE A 101 4.64 10.67 -6.69
C ILE A 101 4.11 9.26 -6.88
N THR A 102 5.00 8.33 -7.22
CA THR A 102 4.67 6.91 -7.35
C THR A 102 5.37 6.11 -6.27
N PHE A 103 4.68 5.11 -5.73
CA PHE A 103 5.20 4.24 -4.70
C PHE A 103 5.14 2.80 -5.22
N ARG A 104 6.22 2.04 -5.08
CA ARG A 104 6.24 0.60 -5.38
C ARG A 104 6.52 -0.17 -4.11
N VAL A 105 5.67 -1.15 -3.82
CA VAL A 105 5.80 -2.09 -2.71
C VAL A 105 6.38 -3.39 -3.26
N THR A 106 7.56 -3.79 -2.78
CA THR A 106 8.23 -5.02 -3.20
C THR A 106 8.52 -5.88 -1.96
N PRO A 107 7.87 -7.05 -1.83
CA PRO A 107 8.15 -7.98 -0.74
C PRO A 107 9.57 -8.52 -0.86
N VAL A 108 10.36 -8.43 0.21
CA VAL A 108 11.75 -8.93 0.27
C VAL A 108 11.83 -10.20 1.13
N GLY A 109 11.00 -10.28 2.17
CA GLY A 109 10.85 -11.44 3.03
C GLY A 109 9.56 -11.39 3.82
N ALA A 110 9.29 -12.43 4.62
CA ALA A 110 8.05 -12.56 5.39
C ALA A 110 7.79 -11.40 6.39
N GLN A 111 8.84 -10.66 6.76
CA GLN A 111 8.78 -9.50 7.66
C GLN A 111 9.55 -8.29 7.11
N GLU A 112 9.85 -8.28 5.81
CA GLU A 112 10.68 -7.24 5.18
C GLU A 112 10.07 -6.83 3.83
N THR A 113 9.92 -5.52 3.62
CA THR A 113 9.34 -4.96 2.41
C THR A 113 10.13 -3.73 1.99
N GLU A 114 10.49 -3.66 0.71
CA GLU A 114 11.04 -2.45 0.09
C GLU A 114 9.87 -1.56 -0.36
N VAL A 115 9.90 -0.29 0.04
CA VAL A 115 9.05 0.76 -0.53
C VAL A 115 9.92 1.73 -1.31
N GLN A 116 9.73 1.80 -2.62
CA GLN A 116 10.42 2.75 -3.49
C GLN A 116 9.50 3.92 -3.83
N THR A 117 9.86 5.13 -3.43
CA THR A 117 9.16 6.37 -3.80
C THR A 117 9.88 7.07 -4.96
N THR A 118 9.13 7.49 -5.98
CA THR A 118 9.67 8.20 -7.15
C THR A 118 8.88 9.48 -7.39
N TRP A 119 9.58 10.62 -7.44
CA TRP A 119 9.00 11.91 -7.79
C TRP A 119 9.16 12.16 -9.28
N LEU A 120 8.06 12.48 -9.95
CA LEU A 120 7.98 12.74 -11.37
C LEU A 120 7.66 14.21 -11.59
N VAL A 121 8.60 14.93 -12.20
CA VAL A 121 8.46 16.33 -12.60
C VAL A 121 8.37 16.45 -14.11
N HIS A 122 7.96 17.60 -14.62
CA HIS A 122 7.93 17.83 -16.06
C HIS A 122 9.33 17.63 -16.67
N LYS A 123 9.45 16.93 -17.80
CA LYS A 123 10.73 16.53 -18.43
C LYS A 123 11.72 17.66 -18.78
N VAL A 124 11.26 18.91 -18.73
CA VAL A 124 12.07 20.12 -19.02
C VAL A 124 12.24 21.00 -17.78
N ALA A 125 11.76 20.57 -16.63
CA ALA A 125 11.99 21.23 -15.35
C ALA A 125 13.45 21.00 -14.93
N VAL A 126 14.11 22.06 -14.52
CA VAL A 126 15.52 22.05 -14.13
C VAL A 126 15.62 22.31 -12.62
N GLU A 127 16.29 21.41 -11.92
CA GLU A 127 16.57 21.57 -10.49
C GLU A 127 17.35 22.86 -10.21
N GLY A 128 17.03 23.56 -9.13
CA GLY A 128 17.59 24.86 -8.76
C GLY A 128 17.02 26.05 -9.56
N VAL A 129 16.18 25.80 -10.57
CA VAL A 129 15.49 26.84 -11.35
C VAL A 129 13.97 26.71 -11.21
N ASP A 130 13.44 25.55 -11.63
CA ASP A 130 11.99 25.29 -11.65
C ASP A 130 11.50 24.61 -10.37
N TYR A 131 12.39 23.94 -9.64
CA TYR A 131 12.11 23.31 -8.36
C TYR A 131 13.38 23.22 -7.51
N ASP A 132 13.19 23.13 -6.20
CA ASP A 132 14.22 22.79 -5.22
C ASP A 132 13.96 21.35 -4.73
N LEU A 133 15.02 20.53 -4.66
CA LEU A 133 14.87 19.10 -4.40
C LEU A 133 14.33 18.84 -2.99
N ASP A 134 14.85 19.55 -1.99
CA ASP A 134 14.41 19.41 -0.61
C ASP A 134 12.95 19.84 -0.44
N THR A 135 12.53 20.95 -1.05
CA THR A 135 11.13 21.37 -1.06
C THR A 135 10.21 20.32 -1.69
N LEU A 136 10.67 19.63 -2.74
CA LEU A 136 9.92 18.61 -3.47
C LEU A 136 9.77 17.30 -2.68
N THR A 137 10.81 16.86 -1.96
CA THR A 137 10.84 15.51 -1.36
C THR A 137 10.57 15.47 0.14
N ARG A 138 10.91 16.55 0.88
CA ARG A 138 10.95 16.56 2.34
C ARG A 138 9.70 16.02 3.02
N VAL A 139 8.51 16.44 2.59
CA VAL A 139 7.24 16.01 3.23
C VAL A 139 7.12 14.49 3.19
N TRP A 140 7.31 13.89 2.02
CA TRP A 140 7.14 12.45 1.84
C TRP A 140 8.32 11.63 2.35
N GLU A 141 9.54 12.19 2.35
CA GLU A 141 10.66 11.55 3.04
C GLU A 141 10.39 11.40 4.55
N HIS A 142 9.87 12.44 5.20
CA HIS A 142 9.51 12.38 6.61
C HIS A 142 8.30 11.47 6.86
N SER A 143 7.23 11.61 6.06
CA SER A 143 6.03 10.76 6.23
C SER A 143 6.33 9.28 6.01
N ASN A 144 7.16 8.93 5.01
CA ASN A 144 7.57 7.54 4.80
C ASN A 144 8.37 6.97 6.00
N ASP A 145 9.22 7.78 6.64
CA ASP A 145 9.96 7.35 7.83
C ASP A 145 9.02 7.18 9.04
N GLU A 146 8.04 8.07 9.19
CA GLU A 146 6.98 7.94 10.20
C GLU A 146 6.17 6.65 10.00
N ASP A 147 5.72 6.38 8.78
CA ASP A 147 4.99 5.16 8.42
C ASP A 147 5.84 3.90 8.67
N ARG A 148 7.12 3.92 8.27
CA ARG A 148 8.05 2.81 8.52
C ARG A 148 8.08 2.43 10.01
N ARG A 149 8.25 3.41 10.89
CA ARG A 149 8.37 3.16 12.33
C ARG A 149 7.08 2.55 12.89
N VAL A 150 5.92 3.05 12.48
CA VAL A 150 4.63 2.50 12.90
C VAL A 150 4.47 1.05 12.42
N VAL A 151 4.87 0.75 11.19
CA VAL A 151 4.80 -0.62 10.63
C VAL A 151 5.77 -1.55 11.35
N GLU A 152 7.01 -1.14 11.57
CA GLU A 152 8.03 -1.93 12.28
C GLU A 152 7.64 -2.21 13.73
N ASP A 153 7.13 -1.21 14.45
CA ASP A 153 6.63 -1.37 15.82
C ASP A 153 5.39 -2.29 15.87
N ASN A 154 4.48 -2.16 14.90
CA ASN A 154 3.33 -3.05 14.78
C ASN A 154 3.76 -4.51 14.55
N GLN A 155 4.75 -4.74 13.67
CA GLN A 155 5.30 -6.09 13.43
C GLN A 155 5.95 -6.66 14.71
N GLN A 156 6.69 -5.85 15.46
CA GLN A 156 7.26 -6.28 16.75
C GLN A 156 6.16 -6.70 17.74
N GLY A 157 5.05 -5.95 17.80
CA GLY A 157 3.90 -6.32 18.61
C GLY A 157 3.25 -7.63 18.16
N ILE A 158 3.06 -7.81 16.86
CA ILE A 158 2.50 -9.03 16.27
C ILE A 158 3.37 -10.26 16.55
N ASN A 159 4.69 -10.10 16.61
CA ASN A 159 5.63 -11.20 16.92
C ASN A 159 5.49 -11.75 18.35
N SER A 160 4.79 -11.06 19.24
CA SER A 160 4.51 -11.56 20.59
C SER A 160 3.60 -12.80 20.55
N PRO A 161 3.89 -13.87 21.30
CA PRO A 161 2.97 -15.01 21.46
C PRO A 161 1.61 -14.64 22.07
N ALA A 162 1.50 -13.46 22.69
CA ALA A 162 0.26 -12.94 23.26
C ALA A 162 -0.57 -12.12 22.26
N TYR A 163 -0.10 -11.94 21.02
CA TYR A 163 -0.86 -11.25 20.00
C TYR A 163 -2.18 -11.98 19.69
N GLU A 164 -3.27 -11.23 19.71
CA GLU A 164 -4.56 -11.66 19.22
C GLU A 164 -5.13 -10.62 18.23
N PRO A 165 -5.73 -11.06 17.11
CA PRO A 165 -6.31 -10.14 16.15
C PRO A 165 -7.50 -9.38 16.73
N GLY A 166 -7.35 -8.06 16.83
CA GLY A 166 -8.40 -7.13 17.26
C GLY A 166 -9.38 -6.78 16.13
N PRO A 167 -10.55 -6.20 16.47
CA PRO A 167 -11.50 -5.69 15.50
C PRO A 167 -10.97 -4.40 14.85
N HIS A 168 -11.17 -4.25 13.54
CA HIS A 168 -10.97 -3.00 12.84
C HIS A 168 -12.13 -2.02 13.10
N SER A 169 -11.84 -0.74 13.04
CA SER A 169 -12.79 0.35 13.09
C SER A 169 -13.67 0.38 11.84
N ALA A 170 -14.98 0.23 12.03
CA ALA A 170 -15.95 0.33 10.93
C ALA A 170 -16.05 1.74 10.30
N THR A 171 -15.45 2.77 10.92
CA THR A 171 -15.52 4.16 10.44
C THR A 171 -14.21 4.68 9.87
N HIS A 172 -13.06 4.16 10.33
CA HIS A 172 -11.74 4.68 9.95
C HIS A 172 -10.89 3.68 9.15
N GLU A 173 -11.24 2.39 9.15
CA GLU A 173 -10.40 1.32 8.57
C GLU A 173 -11.11 0.56 7.43
N ASP A 174 -12.07 1.20 6.74
CA ASP A 174 -12.78 0.57 5.61
C ASP A 174 -11.81 0.14 4.50
N GLY A 175 -10.79 0.95 4.20
CA GLY A 175 -9.72 0.59 3.26
C GLY A 175 -8.91 -0.63 3.69
N VAL A 176 -8.63 -0.77 5.00
CA VAL A 176 -7.92 -1.94 5.54
C VAL A 176 -8.79 -3.19 5.42
N LEU A 177 -10.08 -3.08 5.76
CA LEU A 177 -11.05 -4.15 5.61
C LEU A 177 -11.18 -4.63 4.16
N GLN A 178 -11.25 -3.69 3.22
CA GLN A 178 -11.31 -3.99 1.79
C GLN A 178 -10.05 -4.71 1.33
N PHE A 179 -8.87 -4.20 1.70
CA PHE A 179 -7.59 -4.81 1.34
C PHE A 179 -7.44 -6.24 1.90
N VAL A 180 -7.72 -6.43 3.19
CA VAL A 180 -7.64 -7.75 3.84
C VAL A 180 -8.62 -8.72 3.21
N SER A 181 -9.86 -8.30 2.95
CA SER A 181 -10.84 -9.17 2.29
C SER A 181 -10.38 -9.56 0.89
N TRP A 182 -9.91 -8.60 0.10
CA TRP A 182 -9.38 -8.84 -1.23
C TRP A 182 -8.20 -9.84 -1.20
N ASN A 183 -7.20 -9.61 -0.35
CA ASN A 183 -6.03 -10.47 -0.21
C ASN A 183 -6.42 -11.92 0.13
N LEU A 184 -7.30 -12.11 1.13
CA LEU A 184 -7.76 -13.43 1.53
C LEU A 184 -8.60 -14.13 0.46
N ASP A 185 -9.42 -13.39 -0.29
CA ASP A 185 -10.22 -13.97 -1.38
C ASP A 185 -9.33 -14.44 -2.54
N TRP A 186 -8.24 -13.71 -2.82
CA TRP A 186 -7.20 -14.15 -3.76
C TRP A 186 -6.45 -15.40 -3.27
N MET A 187 -6.03 -15.42 -2.01
CA MET A 187 -5.43 -16.63 -1.42
C MET A 187 -6.38 -17.82 -1.48
N ARG A 188 -7.66 -17.65 -1.13
CA ARG A 188 -8.68 -18.70 -1.24
C ARG A 188 -8.85 -19.17 -2.68
N SER A 189 -8.84 -18.27 -3.66
CA SER A 189 -8.91 -18.62 -5.08
C SER A 189 -7.70 -19.44 -5.54
N ALA A 190 -6.50 -19.10 -5.08
CA ALA A 190 -5.27 -19.78 -5.46
C ALA A 190 -5.07 -21.13 -4.76
N TYR A 191 -5.59 -21.27 -3.53
CA TYR A 191 -5.38 -22.43 -2.66
C TYR A 191 -6.66 -23.22 -2.32
N ALA A 192 -7.78 -22.93 -2.97
CA ALA A 192 -8.93 -23.83 -2.95
C ALA A 192 -8.44 -25.20 -3.48
N PRO A 193 -8.78 -26.31 -2.81
CA PRO A 193 -8.55 -27.61 -3.43
C PRO A 193 -9.21 -27.56 -4.80
N ILE A 194 -8.46 -27.90 -5.85
CA ILE A 194 -9.08 -28.31 -7.12
C ILE A 194 -10.07 -29.37 -6.67
N ALA A 195 -11.36 -29.07 -6.73
CA ALA A 195 -12.37 -30.09 -6.56
C ALA A 195 -11.95 -31.15 -7.58
N GLN A 196 -11.46 -32.30 -7.10
CA GLN A 196 -11.30 -33.45 -7.96
C GLN A 196 -12.66 -33.58 -8.62
N ALA A 197 -12.70 -33.27 -9.92
CA ALA A 197 -13.82 -33.62 -10.74
C ALA A 197 -13.89 -35.15 -10.61
N ALA A 198 -14.77 -35.60 -9.71
CA ALA A 198 -15.15 -36.97 -9.63
C ALA A 198 -15.88 -37.25 -10.94
N GLU A 199 -15.18 -37.90 -11.87
CA GLU A 199 -15.82 -38.72 -12.89
C GLU A 199 -16.49 -39.93 -12.23
#